data_AF-A0A401NH09-F1
#
_entry.id   AF-A0A401NH09-F1
#
_cell.length_a   1.000
_cell.length_b   1.000
_cell.length_c   1.000
_cell.angle_alpha   90.00
_cell.angle_beta   90.00
_cell.angle_gamma   90.00
#
_symmetry.space_group_name_H-M   'P 1'
#
loop_
_entity.id
_entity.type
_entity.pdbx_description
1 polymer ?
#
loop_
_entity_poly.entity_id
_entity_poly.type
_entity_poly.pdbx_seq_one_letter_code
_entity_poly.pdbx_strand_id
1 'polypeptide(L)'
;MTKCLLKADKVNLIIVDWNRGATTINYPVAVSNTKKVAESLVPVIRNILKIGGSLNLIHMIGVSLGAHISGFVGSTFKGQIGRITGKKYMVCDHQRSVYLYIKSMNFSCNITVFPCASYEEFLDARCTQQDSTYPIFGYHIDKWENSSSLMRFPNKVFFQTSTEDPYCMYYYLLEIITWNKNTRRGYITVGLTGENGVLVKSKPNRKAKSFETFKEVTLLVSVDKDVGSIASVSLMFSSANVVEPKLKLGILRMRLRSLTDPQRPHMCRYDIALEKDLEETFQPIECQVQEM
;
A
#
# COMPACT_ATOMS: atom_id res chain seq x y z
N MET A 1 1.46 18.24 -7.54
CA MET A 1 0.43 19.24 -7.89
C MET A 1 0.96 20.29 -8.87
N THR A 2 1.93 21.13 -8.49
CA THR A 2 2.53 22.20 -9.32
C THR A 2 2.94 21.76 -10.73
N LYS A 3 3.72 20.67 -10.85
CA LYS A 3 4.17 20.14 -12.16
C LYS A 3 3.03 19.63 -13.04
N CYS A 4 1.94 19.13 -12.45
CA CYS A 4 0.78 18.64 -13.20
C CYS A 4 -0.03 19.83 -13.75
N LEU A 5 -0.22 20.88 -12.94
CA LEU A 5 -0.99 22.06 -13.36
C LEU A 5 -0.32 22.81 -14.50
N LEU A 6 1.01 23.00 -14.43
CA LEU A 6 1.77 23.68 -15.49
C LEU A 6 1.87 22.86 -16.79
N LYS A 7 1.70 21.53 -16.72
CA LYS A 7 1.64 20.67 -17.92
C LYS A 7 0.24 20.63 -18.53
N ALA A 8 -0.79 20.75 -17.69
CA ALA A 8 -2.18 20.66 -18.13
C ALA A 8 -2.69 21.95 -18.77
N ASP A 9 -2.25 23.11 -18.27
CA ASP A 9 -2.74 24.39 -18.76
C ASP A 9 -1.72 25.52 -18.59
N LYS A 10 -1.86 26.57 -19.42
CA LYS A 10 -1.04 27.79 -19.32
C LYS A 10 -1.59 28.69 -18.22
N VAL A 11 -1.09 28.52 -17.00
CA VAL A 11 -1.54 29.24 -15.81
C VAL A 11 -0.43 30.03 -15.12
N ASN A 12 -0.82 31.11 -14.43
CA ASN A 12 0.02 31.77 -13.44
C ASN A 12 -0.14 31.04 -12.10
N LEU A 13 0.90 30.37 -11.63
CA LEU A 13 0.87 29.60 -10.39
C LEU A 13 1.56 30.36 -9.25
N ILE A 14 0.79 30.71 -8.21
CA ILE A 14 1.28 31.39 -7.00
C ILE A 14 1.22 30.40 -5.84
N ILE A 15 2.37 30.09 -5.25
CA ILE A 15 2.47 29.22 -4.08
C ILE A 15 2.52 30.08 -2.83
N VAL A 16 1.58 29.86 -1.90
CA VAL A 16 1.52 30.56 -0.62
C VAL A 16 2.17 29.68 0.45
N ASP A 17 3.44 29.96 0.74
CA ASP A 17 4.14 29.36 1.87
C ASP A 17 3.87 30.17 3.14
N TRP A 18 3.25 29.52 4.12
CA TRP A 18 3.00 30.08 5.46
C TRP A 18 3.50 29.16 6.57
N ASN A 19 4.49 28.31 6.29
CA ASN A 19 5.02 27.30 7.20
C ASN A 19 5.38 27.86 8.59
N ARG A 20 5.92 29.08 8.66
CA ARG A 20 6.25 29.75 9.94
C ARG A 20 5.04 29.95 10.86
N GLY A 21 3.86 30.16 10.30
CA GLY A 21 2.61 30.30 11.06
C GLY A 21 1.86 28.98 11.26
N ALA A 22 2.19 27.95 10.47
CA ALA A 22 1.54 26.64 10.48
C ALA A 22 2.22 25.64 11.44
N THR A 23 3.54 25.69 11.56
CA THR A 23 4.34 24.74 12.35
C THR A 23 4.42 25.19 13.80
N THR A 24 3.40 24.85 14.59
CA THR A 24 3.35 25.10 16.03
C THR A 24 2.86 23.87 16.76
N ILE A 25 3.35 23.66 18.00
CA ILE A 25 2.93 22.58 18.89
C ILE A 25 1.46 22.78 19.33
N ASN A 26 0.97 24.02 19.33
CA ASN A 26 -0.38 24.37 19.74
C ASN A 26 -1.29 24.57 18.51
N TYR A 27 -2.08 23.55 18.17
CA TYR A 27 -2.97 23.57 17.01
C TYR A 27 -3.95 24.77 16.98
N PRO A 28 -4.62 25.15 18.09
CA PRO A 28 -5.39 26.41 18.17
C PRO A 28 -4.64 27.66 17.69
N VAL A 29 -3.32 27.76 17.92
CA VAL A 29 -2.51 28.88 17.44
C VAL A 29 -2.36 28.83 15.92
N ALA A 30 -2.14 27.65 15.34
CA ALA A 30 -2.11 27.47 13.87
C ALA A 30 -3.45 27.86 13.23
N VAL A 31 -4.57 27.49 13.87
CA VAL A 31 -5.92 27.88 13.45
C VAL A 31 -6.08 29.40 13.47
N SER A 32 -5.70 30.07 14.56
CA SER A 32 -5.78 31.54 14.66
C SER A 32 -4.94 32.26 13.61
N ASN A 33 -3.77 31.72 13.26
CA ASN A 33 -2.89 32.29 12.25
C ASN A 33 -3.48 32.26 10.82
N THR A 34 -4.44 31.37 10.53
CA THR A 34 -5.06 31.30 9.19
C THR A 34 -5.71 32.63 8.77
N LYS A 35 -6.32 33.35 9.70
CA LYS A 35 -6.94 34.65 9.42
C LYS A 35 -5.88 35.70 9.04
N LYS A 36 -4.76 35.74 9.76
CA LYS A 36 -3.64 36.66 9.48
C LYS A 36 -3.02 36.40 8.11
N VAL A 37 -2.89 35.13 7.72
CA VAL A 37 -2.40 34.76 6.38
C VAL A 37 -3.37 35.22 5.32
N ALA A 38 -4.68 35.02 5.51
CA ALA A 38 -5.69 35.50 4.58
C ALA A 38 -5.64 37.03 4.41
N GLU A 39 -5.53 37.78 5.51
CA GLU A 39 -5.38 39.25 5.49
C GLU A 39 -4.13 39.69 4.70
N SER A 40 -3.04 38.93 4.80
CA SER A 40 -1.79 39.21 4.06
C SER A 40 -1.89 38.93 2.55
N LEU A 41 -2.81 38.05 2.13
CA LEU A 41 -3.04 37.76 0.71
C LEU A 41 -3.91 38.81 0.00
N VAL A 42 -4.70 39.57 0.75
CA VAL A 42 -5.62 40.58 0.19
C VAL A 42 -4.90 41.67 -0.60
N PRO A 43 -3.81 42.30 -0.11
CA PRO A 43 -3.05 43.28 -0.90
C PRO A 43 -2.48 42.71 -2.19
N VAL A 44 -2.03 41.44 -2.17
CA VAL A 44 -1.47 40.76 -3.35
C VAL A 44 -2.54 40.63 -4.43
N ILE A 45 -3.73 40.14 -4.06
CA ILE A 45 -4.85 40.02 -5.00
C ILE A 45 -5.27 41.39 -5.54
N ARG A 46 -5.34 42.42 -4.68
CA ARG A 46 -5.65 43.80 -5.13
C ARG A 46 -4.64 44.33 -6.14
N ASN A 47 -3.35 44.02 -5.97
CA ASN A 47 -2.32 44.43 -6.95
C ASN A 47 -2.51 43.70 -8.29
N ILE A 48 -2.89 42.42 -8.28
CA ILE A 48 -3.24 41.67 -9.49
C ILE A 48 -4.42 42.34 -10.23
N LEU A 49 -5.42 42.83 -9.51
CA LEU A 49 -6.54 43.55 -10.12
C LEU A 49 -6.11 44.89 -10.74
N LYS A 50 -5.21 45.63 -10.07
CA LYS A 50 -4.70 46.92 -10.57
C LYS A 50 -3.96 46.80 -11.91
N ILE A 51 -3.30 45.67 -12.15
CA ILE A 51 -2.58 45.42 -13.40
C ILE A 51 -3.48 44.78 -14.49
N GLY A 52 -4.80 44.75 -14.28
CA GLY A 52 -5.78 44.27 -15.26
C GLY A 52 -6.26 42.83 -15.05
N GLY A 53 -5.90 42.18 -13.94
CA GLY A 53 -6.44 40.88 -13.57
C GLY A 53 -7.91 40.97 -13.11
N SER A 54 -8.61 39.82 -13.09
CA SER A 54 -9.99 39.74 -12.65
C SER A 54 -10.17 38.67 -11.57
N LEU A 55 -11.04 38.93 -10.59
CA LEU A 55 -11.33 38.00 -9.49
C LEU A 55 -11.93 36.68 -9.99
N ASN A 56 -12.72 36.70 -11.07
CA ASN A 56 -13.33 35.50 -11.65
C ASN A 56 -12.33 34.54 -12.32
N LEU A 57 -11.10 34.98 -12.61
CA LEU A 57 -10.02 34.16 -13.16
C LEU A 57 -9.11 33.56 -12.08
N ILE A 58 -9.33 33.93 -10.81
CA ILE A 58 -8.54 33.43 -9.69
C ILE A 58 -9.15 32.12 -9.19
N HIS A 59 -8.33 31.07 -9.20
CA HIS A 59 -8.64 29.80 -8.55
C HIS A 59 -7.73 29.60 -7.33
N MET A 60 -8.31 29.66 -6.14
CA MET A 60 -7.60 29.33 -4.90
C MET A 60 -7.74 27.85 -4.59
N ILE A 61 -6.62 27.17 -4.35
CA ILE A 61 -6.61 25.78 -3.91
C ILE A 61 -6.03 25.73 -2.50
N GLY A 62 -6.91 25.55 -1.53
CA GLY A 62 -6.58 25.53 -0.12
C GLY A 62 -6.54 24.12 0.43
N VAL A 63 -5.53 23.82 1.24
CA VAL A 63 -5.29 22.48 1.76
C VAL A 63 -5.27 22.50 3.30
N SER A 64 -6.12 21.69 3.96
CA SER A 64 -6.31 21.68 5.42
C SER A 64 -6.68 23.07 5.94
N LEU A 65 -5.91 23.64 6.86
CA LEU A 65 -6.01 25.04 7.28
C LEU A 65 -5.91 26.02 6.11
N GLY A 66 -5.22 25.67 5.01
CA GLY A 66 -5.21 26.42 3.76
C GLY A 66 -6.58 26.56 3.07
N ALA A 67 -7.50 25.62 3.29
CA ALA A 67 -8.88 25.73 2.82
C ALA A 67 -9.62 26.85 3.55
N HIS A 68 -9.41 26.96 4.87
CA HIS A 68 -9.95 28.07 5.67
C HIS A 68 -9.33 29.40 5.26
N ILE A 69 -8.01 29.46 5.01
CA ILE A 69 -7.35 30.65 4.47
C ILE A 69 -8.02 31.10 3.17
N SER A 70 -8.25 30.16 2.23
CA SER A 70 -8.92 30.46 0.97
C SER A 70 -10.36 30.94 1.19
N GLY A 71 -11.09 30.34 2.13
CA GLY A 71 -12.44 30.77 2.52
C GLY A 71 -12.48 32.19 3.11
N PHE A 72 -11.53 32.54 3.99
CA PHE A 72 -11.43 33.90 4.54
C PHE A 72 -11.11 34.95 3.47
N VAL A 73 -10.25 34.62 2.52
CA VAL A 73 -9.99 35.48 1.35
C VAL A 73 -11.27 35.62 0.52
N GLY A 74 -11.94 34.52 0.19
CA GLY A 74 -13.22 34.54 -0.52
C GLY A 74 -14.27 35.43 0.15
N SER A 75 -14.41 35.31 1.48
CA SER A 75 -15.30 36.16 2.28
C SER A 75 -14.94 37.65 2.19
N THR A 76 -13.64 37.98 2.26
CA THR A 76 -13.16 39.37 2.13
C THR A 76 -13.50 39.99 0.78
N PHE A 77 -13.46 39.18 -0.29
CA PHE A 77 -13.86 39.59 -1.64
C PHE A 77 -15.34 39.30 -1.94
N LYS A 78 -16.19 39.17 -0.90
CA LYS A 78 -17.65 38.98 -1.02
C LYS A 78 -18.06 37.82 -1.95
N GLY A 79 -17.26 36.76 -1.99
CA GLY A 79 -17.50 35.58 -2.83
C GLY A 79 -17.20 35.78 -4.33
N GLN A 80 -16.57 36.88 -4.73
CA GLN A 80 -16.29 37.17 -6.15
C GLN A 80 -15.06 36.45 -6.71
N ILE A 81 -14.32 35.69 -5.88
CA ILE A 81 -13.23 34.82 -6.34
C ILE A 81 -13.81 33.71 -7.20
N GLY A 82 -13.29 33.56 -8.42
CA GLY A 82 -13.87 32.69 -9.46
C GLY A 82 -14.01 31.24 -9.04
N ARG A 83 -13.03 30.69 -8.32
CA ARG A 83 -13.15 29.36 -7.73
C ARG A 83 -12.33 29.21 -6.46
N ILE A 84 -12.88 28.52 -5.46
CA ILE A 84 -12.14 28.05 -4.30
C ILE A 84 -12.30 26.54 -4.21
N THR A 85 -11.18 25.81 -4.18
CA THR A 85 -11.15 24.37 -3.91
C THR A 85 -10.51 24.16 -2.55
N GLY A 86 -11.34 23.86 -1.55
CA GLY A 86 -10.87 23.36 -0.27
C GLY A 86 -10.63 21.86 -0.36
N LYS A 87 -9.39 21.43 -0.10
CA LYS A 87 -9.04 20.04 0.20
C LYS A 87 -8.63 19.98 1.66
N LYS A 88 -8.90 18.90 2.39
CA LYS A 88 -8.25 18.67 3.69
C LYS A 88 -6.90 18.00 3.41
N TYR A 89 -5.72 18.56 3.77
CA TYR A 89 -4.46 17.77 3.91
C TYR A 89 -3.62 18.18 5.13
N MET A 90 -3.91 17.52 6.24
CA MET A 90 -3.01 17.13 7.34
C MET A 90 -2.99 15.59 7.31
N VAL A 91 -2.81 14.95 6.14
CA VAL A 91 -3.48 13.66 5.95
C VAL A 91 -2.92 12.69 4.89
N CYS A 92 -1.71 12.12 5.05
CA CYS A 92 -1.44 10.87 4.30
C CYS A 92 -2.19 9.70 4.95
N ASP A 93 -2.08 9.51 6.27
CA ASP A 93 -2.69 8.37 6.95
C ASP A 93 -4.19 8.55 7.24
N HIS A 94 -4.61 9.72 7.73
CA HIS A 94 -6.02 9.94 8.11
C HIS A 94 -7.00 10.12 6.91
N GLN A 95 -6.51 10.32 5.68
CA GLN A 95 -7.30 10.34 4.44
C GLN A 95 -7.15 9.02 3.70
N ARG A 96 -6.17 8.20 4.06
CA ARG A 96 -5.99 6.87 3.50
C ARG A 96 -7.26 6.05 3.68
N SER A 97 -7.89 6.14 4.84
CA SER A 97 -9.19 5.48 5.11
C SER A 97 -10.27 5.88 4.09
N VAL A 98 -10.38 7.18 3.77
CA VAL A 98 -11.36 7.71 2.80
C VAL A 98 -11.04 7.23 1.39
N TYR A 99 -9.78 7.29 0.95
CA TYR A 99 -9.39 6.83 -0.38
C TYR A 99 -9.59 5.32 -0.55
N LEU A 100 -9.20 4.52 0.45
CA LEU A 100 -9.43 3.08 0.45
C LEU A 100 -10.92 2.75 0.40
N TYR A 101 -11.75 3.45 1.17
CA TYR A 101 -13.20 3.25 1.16
C TYR A 101 -13.79 3.63 -0.21
N ILE A 102 -13.40 4.76 -0.80
CA ILE A 102 -13.86 5.16 -2.13
C ILE A 102 -13.47 4.13 -3.20
N LYS A 103 -12.25 3.60 -3.13
CA LYS A 103 -11.77 2.60 -4.09
C LYS A 103 -12.46 1.25 -3.96
N SER A 104 -12.93 0.91 -2.76
CA SER A 104 -13.71 -0.31 -2.55
C SER A 104 -15.10 -0.29 -3.21
N MET A 105 -15.68 0.89 -3.49
CA MET A 105 -17.06 1.00 -4.00
C MET A 105 -17.21 0.40 -5.40
N ASN A 106 -16.24 0.63 -6.29
CA ASN A 106 -16.34 0.26 -7.71
C ASN A 106 -15.71 -1.10 -8.04
N PHE A 107 -15.37 -1.93 -7.04
CA PHE A 107 -14.63 -3.18 -7.23
C PHE A 107 -13.34 -3.05 -8.06
N SER A 108 -12.78 -1.83 -8.15
CA SER A 108 -11.51 -1.59 -8.84
C SER A 108 -10.35 -2.29 -8.12
N CYS A 109 -10.56 -2.58 -6.84
CA CYS A 109 -9.65 -3.34 -6.01
C CYS A 109 -10.41 -4.07 -4.89
N ASN A 110 -10.39 -5.41 -4.90
CA ASN A 110 -10.92 -6.21 -3.80
C ASN A 110 -9.82 -6.40 -2.75
N ILE A 111 -9.76 -5.49 -1.78
CA ILE A 111 -8.76 -5.54 -0.72
C ILE A 111 -9.18 -6.64 0.28
N THR A 112 -8.56 -7.81 0.18
CA THR A 112 -8.74 -8.90 1.13
C THR A 112 -8.26 -8.52 2.54
N VAL A 113 -9.05 -8.82 3.56
CA VAL A 113 -8.68 -8.58 4.97
C VAL A 113 -8.61 -9.88 5.78
N PHE A 114 -7.67 -9.93 6.70
CA PHE A 114 -7.36 -11.13 7.49
C PHE A 114 -7.70 -10.88 8.97
N PRO A 115 -8.69 -11.59 9.52
CA PRO A 115 -8.97 -11.56 10.95
C PRO A 115 -7.81 -12.17 11.73
N CYS A 116 -7.19 -11.38 12.60
CA CYS A 116 -5.95 -11.75 13.27
C CYS A 116 -5.92 -11.12 14.66
N ALA A 117 -5.19 -11.69 15.62
CA ALA A 117 -5.09 -11.09 16.96
C ALA A 117 -4.18 -9.84 16.98
N SER A 118 -3.17 -9.81 16.11
CA SER A 118 -2.26 -8.67 15.95
C SER A 118 -1.72 -8.53 14.52
N TYR A 119 -1.21 -7.34 14.18
CA TYR A 119 -0.58 -7.09 12.88
C TYR A 119 0.65 -7.97 12.65
N GLU A 120 1.39 -8.30 13.72
CA GLU A 120 2.56 -9.16 13.66
C GLU A 120 2.19 -10.62 13.36
N GLU A 121 1.08 -11.12 13.90
CA GLU A 121 0.55 -12.44 13.53
C GLU A 121 0.12 -12.51 12.06
N PHE A 122 -0.46 -11.42 11.56
CA PHE A 122 -0.81 -11.30 10.15
C PHE A 122 0.44 -11.37 9.26
N LEU A 123 1.48 -10.58 9.56
CA LEU A 123 2.74 -10.63 8.81
C LEU A 123 3.46 -11.99 8.91
N ASP A 124 3.27 -12.71 10.02
CA ASP A 124 3.81 -14.05 10.23
C ASP A 124 2.96 -15.18 9.61
N ALA A 125 1.90 -14.85 8.85
CA ALA A 125 0.95 -15.81 8.26
C ALA A 125 0.24 -16.71 9.28
N ARG A 126 0.05 -16.27 10.53
CA ARG A 126 -0.53 -17.10 11.60
C ARG A 126 -2.07 -17.18 11.57
N CYS A 127 -2.74 -16.32 10.80
CA CYS A 127 -4.20 -16.31 10.67
C CYS A 127 -4.71 -16.67 9.28
N THR A 128 -3.87 -17.30 8.46
CA THR A 128 -4.23 -17.71 7.10
C THR A 128 -4.62 -19.18 7.08
N GLN A 129 -5.87 -19.48 7.44
CA GLN A 129 -6.43 -20.83 7.44
C GLN A 129 -6.64 -21.36 6.02
N GLN A 130 -6.60 -22.68 5.87
CA GLN A 130 -6.91 -23.38 4.63
C GLN A 130 -8.42 -23.35 4.37
N ASP A 131 -8.83 -23.24 3.11
CA ASP A 131 -10.22 -23.19 2.64
C ASP A 131 -11.10 -22.06 3.20
N SER A 132 -10.47 -21.05 3.80
CA SER A 132 -11.15 -19.85 4.25
C SER A 132 -11.33 -18.88 3.11
N THR A 133 -12.58 -18.54 2.79
CA THR A 133 -12.87 -17.29 2.07
C THR A 133 -12.58 -16.14 3.04
N TYR A 134 -12.00 -15.05 2.55
CA TYR A 134 -11.69 -13.89 3.39
C TYR A 134 -12.60 -12.71 3.02
N PRO A 135 -13.01 -11.89 4.01
CA PRO A 135 -13.79 -10.70 3.73
C PRO A 135 -13.00 -9.67 2.92
N ILE A 136 -13.73 -8.78 2.25
CA ILE A 136 -13.19 -7.63 1.53
C ILE A 136 -13.39 -6.35 2.34
N PHE A 137 -12.38 -5.49 2.37
CA PHE A 137 -12.49 -4.19 3.01
C PHE A 137 -13.43 -3.25 2.23
N GLY A 138 -14.22 -2.47 2.97
CA GLY A 138 -14.87 -1.27 2.46
C GLY A 138 -16.37 -1.41 2.24
N TYR A 139 -16.89 -0.80 1.18
CA TYR A 139 -18.33 -0.57 0.97
C TYR A 139 -19.18 -1.86 0.97
N HIS A 140 -18.64 -2.94 0.40
CA HIS A 140 -19.35 -4.22 0.22
C HIS A 140 -19.13 -5.21 1.37
N ILE A 141 -18.73 -4.75 2.56
CA ILE A 141 -18.51 -5.60 3.73
C ILE A 141 -19.83 -6.20 4.28
N ASP A 142 -20.95 -5.52 4.05
CA ASP A 142 -22.32 -5.95 4.38
C ASP A 142 -22.69 -7.28 3.73
N LYS A 143 -22.19 -7.55 2.51
CA LYS A 143 -22.39 -8.85 1.83
C LYS A 143 -21.81 -10.04 2.59
N TRP A 144 -20.86 -9.78 3.49
CA TRP A 144 -20.23 -10.79 4.32
C TRP A 144 -20.94 -10.97 5.67
N GLU A 145 -21.80 -10.04 6.07
CA GLU A 145 -22.46 -10.00 7.39
C GLU A 145 -23.42 -11.19 7.62
N ASN A 146 -24.01 -11.71 6.55
CA ASN A 146 -24.86 -12.92 6.58
C ASN A 146 -24.06 -14.23 6.61
N SER A 147 -22.73 -14.18 6.51
CA SER A 147 -21.88 -15.34 6.74
C SER A 147 -21.64 -15.48 8.23
N SER A 148 -22.13 -16.57 8.83
CA SER A 148 -21.96 -16.91 10.25
C SER A 148 -20.50 -16.90 10.74
N SER A 149 -19.56 -16.81 9.80
CA SER A 149 -18.12 -16.64 10.01
C SER A 149 -17.74 -15.27 10.57
N LEU A 150 -18.41 -14.15 10.22
CA LEU A 150 -18.04 -12.82 10.74
C LEU A 150 -18.25 -12.66 12.25
N MET A 151 -19.26 -13.33 12.82
CA MET A 151 -19.48 -13.36 14.27
C MET A 151 -18.44 -14.18 15.05
N ARG A 152 -17.64 -15.03 14.37
CA ARG A 152 -16.57 -15.83 15.00
C ARG A 152 -15.20 -15.16 14.95
N PHE A 153 -15.04 -14.10 14.16
CA PHE A 153 -13.75 -13.48 13.95
C PHE A 153 -13.42 -12.43 15.02
N PRO A 154 -12.14 -12.29 15.40
CA PRO A 154 -11.72 -11.23 16.32
C PRO A 154 -12.14 -9.85 15.81
N ASN A 155 -12.39 -8.91 16.73
CA ASN A 155 -12.77 -7.51 16.45
C ASN A 155 -11.71 -6.70 15.66
N LYS A 156 -10.64 -7.34 15.18
CA LYS A 156 -9.52 -6.73 14.45
C LYS A 156 -9.22 -7.54 13.20
N VAL A 157 -9.16 -6.84 12.08
CA VAL A 157 -8.72 -7.36 10.79
C VAL A 157 -7.51 -6.56 10.31
N PHE A 158 -6.64 -7.22 9.55
CA PHE A 158 -5.39 -6.64 9.09
C PHE A 158 -5.20 -6.89 7.60
N PHE A 159 -4.57 -5.92 6.95
CA PHE A 159 -4.17 -5.97 5.54
C PHE A 159 -3.09 -4.90 5.30
N GLN A 160 -2.38 -5.05 4.19
CA GLN A 160 -1.48 -4.06 3.63
C GLN A 160 -2.11 -3.41 2.39
N THR A 161 -1.61 -2.23 2.01
CA THR A 161 -2.00 -1.52 0.78
C THR A 161 -0.75 -1.10 0.02
N SER A 162 -0.83 -0.99 -1.31
CA SER A 162 0.25 -0.41 -2.10
C SER A 162 0.28 1.13 -1.92
N THR A 163 1.31 1.78 -2.47
CA THR A 163 1.44 3.25 -2.41
C THR A 163 0.68 3.96 -3.53
N GLU A 164 0.36 3.23 -4.60
CA GLU A 164 -0.25 3.76 -5.81
C GLU A 164 -1.70 3.32 -5.93
N ASP A 165 -2.53 4.17 -6.53
CA ASP A 165 -3.91 3.84 -6.90
C ASP A 165 -3.94 2.61 -7.83
N PRO A 166 -4.82 1.61 -7.61
CA PRO A 166 -5.96 1.56 -6.69
C PRO A 166 -5.67 0.98 -5.29
N TYR A 167 -4.42 1.01 -4.84
CA TYR A 167 -3.94 0.59 -3.51
C TYR A 167 -3.98 -0.93 -3.25
N CYS A 168 -4.11 -1.74 -4.30
CA CYS A 168 -4.21 -3.18 -4.18
C CYS A 168 -2.97 -3.84 -3.60
N MET A 169 -3.23 -4.94 -2.91
CA MET A 169 -2.22 -5.92 -2.52
C MET A 169 -2.81 -7.31 -2.74
N TYR A 170 -1.99 -8.19 -3.29
CA TYR A 170 -2.32 -9.59 -3.54
C TYR A 170 -1.41 -10.45 -2.66
N TYR A 171 -2.01 -11.43 -2.00
CA TYR A 171 -1.33 -12.25 -0.99
C TYR A 171 -1.18 -13.68 -1.48
N TYR A 172 0.00 -14.22 -1.25
CA TYR A 172 0.32 -15.62 -1.46
C TYR A 172 0.97 -16.18 -0.19
N LEU A 173 0.87 -17.49 0.00
CA LEU A 173 1.67 -18.21 0.98
C LEU A 173 2.73 -19.01 0.27
N LEU A 174 3.97 -18.79 0.70
CA LEU A 174 5.13 -19.54 0.25
C LEU A 174 5.57 -20.47 1.39
N GLU A 175 5.34 -21.77 1.19
CA GLU A 175 5.70 -22.86 2.09
C GLU A 175 6.99 -23.48 1.57
N ILE A 176 8.05 -23.45 2.37
CA ILE A 176 9.40 -23.90 1.99
C ILE A 176 9.85 -24.98 2.96
N ILE A 177 10.28 -26.13 2.43
CA ILE A 177 11.04 -27.15 3.16
C ILE A 177 12.48 -27.08 2.70
N THR A 178 13.42 -27.01 3.64
CA THR A 178 14.86 -26.93 3.32
C THR A 178 15.61 -28.20 3.71
N TRP A 179 16.77 -28.45 3.10
CA TRP A 179 17.60 -29.64 3.35
C TRP A 179 19.04 -29.27 3.76
N ASN A 180 19.21 -28.09 4.35
CA ASN A 180 20.52 -27.58 4.77
C ASN A 180 21.07 -28.34 5.97
N LYS A 181 22.38 -28.59 6.04
CA LYS A 181 23.02 -29.21 7.23
C LYS A 181 22.92 -28.36 8.49
N ASN A 182 23.01 -27.04 8.35
CA ASN A 182 22.96 -26.08 9.45
C ASN A 182 21.78 -25.13 9.27
N THR A 183 21.19 -24.68 10.38
CA THR A 183 20.13 -23.68 10.38
C THR A 183 20.60 -22.39 9.72
N ARG A 184 19.84 -21.91 8.74
CA ARG A 184 20.10 -20.61 8.08
C ARG A 184 19.10 -19.59 8.56
N ARG A 185 19.55 -18.39 8.90
CA ARG A 185 18.66 -17.30 9.31
C ARG A 185 18.72 -16.17 8.28
N GLY A 186 17.58 -15.77 7.76
CA GLY A 186 17.55 -14.72 6.74
C GLY A 186 16.16 -14.38 6.23
N TYR A 187 16.17 -13.68 5.11
CA TYR A 187 14.99 -13.17 4.42
C TYR A 187 14.90 -13.83 3.05
N ILE A 188 13.68 -14.10 2.60
CA ILE A 188 13.39 -14.51 1.23
C ILE A 188 12.61 -13.38 0.58
N THR A 189 13.12 -12.90 -0.55
CA THR A 189 12.38 -12.00 -1.45
C THR A 189 11.88 -12.83 -2.62
N VAL A 190 10.62 -12.60 -3.00
CA VAL A 190 9.94 -13.33 -4.08
C VAL A 190 9.64 -12.37 -5.22
N GLY A 191 9.99 -12.73 -6.45
CA GLY A 191 9.47 -12.11 -7.65
C GLY A 191 8.50 -13.06 -8.36
N LEU A 192 7.45 -12.50 -8.95
CA LEU A 192 6.52 -13.25 -9.80
C LEU A 192 6.48 -12.57 -11.17
N THR A 193 6.51 -13.40 -12.22
CA THR A 193 6.30 -12.95 -13.60
C THR A 193 5.07 -13.66 -14.14
N GLY A 194 4.10 -12.89 -14.60
CA GLY A 194 2.90 -13.41 -15.25
C GLY A 194 3.17 -13.77 -16.72
N GLU A 195 2.32 -14.63 -17.29
CA GLU A 195 2.33 -14.94 -18.73
C GLU A 195 2.06 -13.70 -19.61
N ASN A 196 1.38 -12.70 -19.04
CA ASN A 196 1.15 -11.39 -19.64
C ASN A 196 2.39 -10.45 -19.60
N GLY A 197 3.52 -10.92 -19.06
CA GLY A 197 4.75 -10.14 -18.91
C GLY A 197 4.78 -9.17 -17.72
N VAL A 198 3.74 -9.16 -16.88
CA VAL A 198 3.72 -8.34 -15.65
C VAL A 198 4.72 -8.93 -14.66
N LEU A 199 5.70 -8.12 -14.26
CA LEU A 199 6.69 -8.47 -13.24
C LEU A 199 6.41 -7.71 -11.95
N VAL A 200 6.51 -8.43 -10.84
CA VAL A 200 6.14 -7.91 -9.52
C VAL A 200 7.12 -8.47 -8.48
N LYS A 201 7.50 -7.67 -7.48
CA LYS A 201 8.37 -8.11 -6.37
C LYS A 201 7.63 -7.99 -5.04
N SER A 202 7.85 -8.96 -4.16
CA SER A 202 7.25 -9.03 -2.83
C SER A 202 7.76 -7.89 -1.95
N LYS A 203 6.89 -7.37 -1.08
CA LYS A 203 7.34 -6.52 0.03
C LYS A 203 8.28 -7.32 0.95
N PRO A 204 9.35 -6.69 1.46
CA PRO A 204 10.31 -7.39 2.32
C PRO A 204 9.67 -7.80 3.64
N ASN A 205 9.98 -9.01 4.08
CA ASN A 205 9.60 -9.50 5.40
C ASN A 205 10.34 -8.72 6.49
N ARG A 206 9.62 -8.31 7.54
CA ARG A 206 10.20 -7.52 8.65
C ARG A 206 11.10 -8.33 9.57
N LYS A 207 10.88 -9.64 9.66
CA LYS A 207 11.60 -10.55 10.56
C LYS A 207 12.30 -11.63 9.74
N ALA A 208 13.57 -11.86 10.07
CA ALA A 208 14.31 -12.99 9.54
C ALA A 208 13.68 -14.30 10.04
N LYS A 209 13.55 -15.29 9.15
CA LYS A 209 13.12 -16.65 9.49
C LYS A 209 14.32 -17.57 9.64
N SER A 210 14.12 -18.63 10.42
CA SER A 210 15.08 -19.71 10.60
C SER A 210 14.67 -20.89 9.73
N PHE A 211 15.55 -21.27 8.81
CA PHE A 211 15.40 -22.39 7.89
C PHE A 211 16.23 -23.56 8.43
N GLU A 212 15.54 -24.46 9.15
CA GLU A 212 16.08 -25.70 9.69
C GLU A 212 15.90 -26.85 8.67
N THR A 213 16.69 -27.90 8.81
CA THR A 213 16.59 -29.10 7.97
C THR A 213 15.22 -29.76 8.12
N PHE A 214 14.58 -30.08 7.00
CA PHE A 214 13.29 -30.77 6.89
C PHE A 214 12.12 -30.13 7.64
N LYS A 215 12.26 -28.85 8.03
CA LYS A 215 11.19 -28.09 8.66
C LYS A 215 10.55 -27.18 7.64
N GLU A 216 9.22 -27.19 7.62
CA GLU A 216 8.45 -26.27 6.79
C GLU A 216 8.43 -24.88 7.41
N VAL A 217 8.71 -23.87 6.57
CA VAL A 217 8.62 -22.46 6.91
C VAL A 217 7.62 -21.82 5.97
N THR A 218 6.60 -21.19 6.54
CA THR A 218 5.59 -20.44 5.79
C THR A 218 5.91 -18.95 5.82
N LEU A 219 5.79 -18.30 4.66
CA LEU A 219 5.98 -16.86 4.46
C LEU A 219 4.73 -16.26 3.83
N LEU A 220 4.28 -15.12 4.37
CA LEU A 220 3.31 -14.27 3.67
C LEU A 220 4.03 -13.48 2.59
N VAL A 221 3.62 -13.68 1.34
CA VAL A 221 4.14 -12.94 0.19
C VAL A 221 3.09 -11.91 -0.23
N SER A 222 3.45 -10.63 -0.16
CA SER A 222 2.54 -9.54 -0.53
C SER A 222 3.08 -8.78 -1.74
N VAL A 223 2.32 -8.72 -2.83
CA VAL A 223 2.67 -8.02 -4.08
C VAL A 223 1.62 -6.97 -4.44
N ASP A 224 2.01 -5.91 -5.15
CA ASP A 224 1.15 -4.73 -5.39
C ASP A 224 0.32 -4.79 -6.69
N LYS A 225 0.54 -5.81 -7.52
CA LYS A 225 -0.22 -6.06 -8.75
C LYS A 225 -0.54 -7.54 -8.90
N ASP A 226 -1.64 -7.79 -9.60
CA ASP A 226 -1.98 -9.13 -10.04
C ASP A 226 -1.15 -9.51 -11.27
N VAL A 227 -0.47 -10.66 -11.19
CA VAL A 227 0.29 -11.22 -12.31
C VAL A 227 -0.54 -12.17 -13.18
N GLY A 228 -1.77 -12.51 -12.76
CA GLY A 228 -2.58 -13.54 -13.43
C GLY A 228 -1.92 -14.92 -13.32
N SER A 229 -1.91 -15.67 -14.43
CA SER A 229 -1.20 -16.95 -14.54
C SER A 229 0.31 -16.75 -14.40
N ILE A 230 0.93 -17.49 -13.49
CA ILE A 230 2.36 -17.35 -13.16
C ILE A 230 3.19 -18.11 -14.19
N ALA A 231 4.02 -17.38 -14.96
CA ALA A 231 4.97 -17.96 -15.90
C ALA A 231 6.30 -18.34 -15.24
N SER A 232 6.78 -17.52 -14.30
CA SER A 232 8.02 -17.80 -13.55
C SER A 232 7.99 -17.19 -12.15
N VAL A 233 8.78 -17.79 -11.26
CA VAL A 233 9.01 -17.32 -9.90
C VAL A 233 10.50 -17.07 -9.72
N SER A 234 10.86 -15.96 -9.09
CA SER A 234 12.22 -15.70 -8.63
C SER A 234 12.30 -15.70 -7.11
N LEU A 235 13.37 -16.27 -6.57
CA LEU A 235 13.66 -16.27 -5.14
C LEU A 235 15.05 -15.70 -4.91
N MET A 236 15.17 -14.84 -3.91
CA MET A 236 16.47 -14.32 -3.44
C MET A 236 16.57 -14.51 -1.93
N PHE A 237 17.62 -15.19 -1.47
CA PHE A 237 17.92 -15.36 -0.05
C PHE A 237 18.97 -14.35 0.41
N SER A 238 18.63 -13.57 1.43
CA SER A 238 19.55 -12.64 2.09
C SER A 238 19.77 -13.07 3.54
N SER A 239 21.02 -13.34 3.91
CA SER A 239 21.36 -13.75 5.29
C SER A 239 21.20 -12.59 6.27
N ALA A 240 20.64 -12.88 7.44
CA ALA A 240 20.60 -11.94 8.56
C ALA A 240 21.96 -11.81 9.27
N ASN A 241 22.92 -12.71 8.98
CA ASN A 241 24.25 -12.74 9.57
C ASN A 241 25.28 -12.22 8.56
N VAL A 242 25.92 -11.10 8.91
CA VAL A 242 26.92 -10.42 8.05
C VAL A 242 28.18 -11.28 7.84
N VAL A 243 28.56 -12.07 8.83
CA VAL A 243 29.81 -12.87 8.86
C VAL A 243 29.62 -14.30 8.35
N GLU A 244 28.40 -14.67 7.93
CA GLU A 244 28.13 -16.02 7.44
C GLU A 244 28.77 -16.23 6.04
N PRO A 245 29.53 -17.32 5.82
CA PRO A 245 30.17 -17.59 4.53
C PRO A 245 29.13 -17.62 3.39
N LYS A 246 29.56 -17.43 2.13
CA LYS A 246 28.72 -17.54 0.91
C LYS A 246 28.18 -18.96 0.75
N LEU A 247 27.21 -19.32 1.58
CA LEU A 247 26.62 -20.64 1.67
C LEU A 247 25.25 -20.61 0.99
N LYS A 248 24.98 -21.66 0.23
CA LYS A 248 23.72 -21.84 -0.47
C LYS A 248 22.62 -22.21 0.53
N LEU A 249 21.40 -21.70 0.29
CA LEU A 249 20.19 -22.21 0.92
C LEU A 249 19.58 -23.26 -0.02
N GLY A 250 19.66 -24.53 0.36
CA GLY A 250 19.01 -25.62 -0.35
C GLY A 250 17.54 -25.75 0.04
N ILE A 251 16.64 -25.50 -0.91
CA ILE A 251 15.20 -25.71 -0.79
C ILE A 251 14.87 -27.06 -1.44
N LEU A 252 14.32 -27.98 -0.65
CA LEU A 252 13.87 -29.30 -1.13
C LEU A 252 12.53 -29.17 -1.86
N ARG A 253 11.60 -28.41 -1.28
CA ARG A 253 10.26 -28.18 -1.83
C ARG A 253 9.85 -26.75 -1.53
N MET A 254 9.31 -26.09 -2.55
CA MET A 254 8.47 -24.90 -2.36
C MET A 254 7.06 -25.17 -2.86
N ARG A 255 6.09 -24.57 -2.18
CA ARG A 255 4.69 -24.49 -2.60
C ARG A 255 4.23 -23.05 -2.43
N LEU A 256 3.66 -22.49 -3.50
CA LEU A 256 3.13 -21.14 -3.56
C LEU A 256 1.62 -21.24 -3.83
N ARG A 257 0.81 -20.66 -2.93
CA ARG A 257 -0.65 -20.65 -3.05
C ARG A 257 -1.21 -19.23 -2.91
N SER A 258 -2.16 -18.88 -3.76
CA SER A 258 -2.82 -17.57 -3.68
C SER A 258 -3.84 -17.57 -2.54
N LEU A 259 -3.80 -16.54 -1.70
CA LEU A 259 -4.82 -16.27 -0.68
C LEU A 259 -5.91 -15.32 -1.20
N THR A 260 -5.54 -14.41 -2.11
CA THR A 260 -6.48 -13.45 -2.70
C THR A 260 -7.36 -14.09 -3.77
N ASP A 261 -6.89 -15.15 -4.42
CA ASP A 261 -7.61 -15.90 -5.45
C ASP A 261 -7.42 -17.42 -5.23
N PRO A 262 -8.22 -18.03 -4.34
CA PRO A 262 -8.08 -19.44 -3.97
C PRO A 262 -8.32 -20.44 -5.11
N GLN A 263 -8.92 -19.99 -6.23
CA GLN A 263 -9.17 -20.84 -7.39
C GLN A 263 -7.90 -21.03 -8.25
N ARG A 264 -6.84 -20.26 -8.00
CA ARG A 264 -5.57 -20.43 -8.72
C ARG A 264 -4.91 -21.75 -8.38
N PRO A 265 -4.36 -22.45 -9.39
CA PRO A 265 -3.59 -23.66 -9.13
C PRO A 265 -2.41 -23.35 -8.21
N HIS A 266 -2.16 -24.26 -7.28
CA HIS A 266 -0.99 -24.18 -6.41
C HIS A 266 0.26 -24.46 -7.24
N MET A 267 1.30 -23.65 -7.05
CA MET A 267 2.54 -23.75 -7.80
C MET A 267 3.64 -24.36 -6.94
N CYS A 268 4.31 -25.39 -7.44
CA CYS A 268 5.35 -26.14 -6.76
C CYS A 268 6.67 -26.10 -7.54
N ARG A 269 7.77 -26.23 -6.81
CA ARG A 269 9.10 -26.49 -7.38
C ARG A 269 9.95 -27.24 -6.35
N TYR A 270 10.87 -28.06 -6.84
CA TYR A 270 11.73 -28.92 -6.03
C TYR A 270 13.20 -28.63 -6.32
N ASP A 271 14.06 -28.98 -5.36
CA ASP A 271 15.53 -28.98 -5.48
C ASP A 271 16.11 -27.65 -6.01
N ILE A 272 15.80 -26.55 -5.33
CA ILE A 272 16.32 -25.22 -5.64
C ILE A 272 17.52 -24.93 -4.75
N ALA A 273 18.60 -24.41 -5.34
CA ALA A 273 19.75 -23.91 -4.59
C ALA A 273 19.83 -22.39 -4.73
N LEU A 274 19.59 -21.66 -3.64
CA LEU A 274 19.72 -20.20 -3.64
C LEU A 274 21.11 -19.79 -3.18
N GLU A 275 21.84 -19.08 -4.03
CA GLU A 275 23.07 -18.40 -3.61
C GLU A 275 22.74 -17.12 -2.83
N LYS A 276 23.60 -16.76 -1.88
CA LYS A 276 23.41 -15.58 -1.03
C LYS A 276 23.36 -14.31 -1.89
N ASP A 277 22.30 -13.52 -1.71
CA ASP A 277 22.05 -12.23 -2.38
C ASP A 277 22.01 -12.32 -3.92
N LEU A 278 21.76 -13.52 -4.46
CA LEU A 278 21.54 -13.76 -5.88
C LEU A 278 20.08 -14.14 -6.13
N GLU A 279 19.48 -13.55 -7.17
CA GLU A 279 18.10 -13.83 -7.57
C GLU A 279 18.08 -15.04 -8.52
N GLU A 280 17.48 -16.14 -8.07
CA GLU A 280 17.31 -17.35 -8.87
C GLU A 280 15.91 -17.40 -9.44
N THR A 281 15.79 -17.52 -10.77
CA THR A 281 14.49 -17.55 -11.47
C THR A 281 14.26 -18.91 -12.09
N PHE A 282 13.04 -19.44 -11.94
CA PHE A 282 12.66 -20.75 -12.45
C PHE A 282 11.17 -20.78 -12.83
N GLN A 283 10.81 -21.76 -13.68
CA GLN A 283 9.42 -22.05 -14.00
C GLN A 283 8.85 -23.02 -12.94
N PRO A 284 7.77 -22.64 -12.23
CA PRO A 284 7.07 -23.57 -11.35
C PRO A 284 6.25 -24.58 -12.17
N ILE A 285 5.78 -25.63 -11.51
CA ILE A 285 4.80 -26.57 -12.04
C ILE A 285 3.55 -26.55 -11.14
N GLU A 286 2.41 -26.98 -11.63
CA GLU A 286 1.25 -27.19 -10.76
C GLU A 286 1.55 -28.29 -9.73
N CYS A 287 1.20 -28.05 -8.47
CA CYS A 287 1.36 -29.03 -7.41
C CYS A 287 0.44 -30.23 -7.68
N GLN A 288 1.01 -31.44 -7.69
CA GLN A 288 0.19 -32.65 -7.74
C GLN A 288 -0.67 -32.74 -6.48
N VAL A 289 -1.97 -32.97 -6.66
CA VAL A 289 -2.87 -33.32 -5.56
C VAL A 289 -2.46 -34.71 -5.11
N GLN A 290 -1.95 -34.86 -3.90
CA GLN A 290 -1.89 -36.18 -3.27
C GLN A 290 -3.34 -36.57 -2.99
N GLU A 291 -3.92 -37.40 -3.86
CA GLU A 291 -5.07 -38.23 -3.51
C GLU A 291 -4.65 -39.06 -2.29
N MET A 292 -5.20 -38.74 -1.13
CA MET A 292 -5.19 -39.61 0.05
C MET A 292 -6.54 -40.31 0.15
#